data_AF-A0A0D0A0N9-F1
#
_entry.id   AF-A0A0D0A0N9-F1
#
_cell.length_a   1.000
_cell.length_b   1.000
_cell.length_c   1.000
_cell.angle_alpha   90.00
_cell.angle_beta   90.00
_cell.angle_gamma   90.00
#
_symmetry.space_group_name_H-M   'P 1'
#
loop_
_entity.id
_entity.type
_entity.pdbx_description
1 polymer ?
#
loop_
_entity_poly.entity_id
_entity_poly.type
_entity_poly.pdbx_seq_one_letter_code
_entity_poly.pdbx_strand_id
1 'polypeptide(L)' 'LTPATPFKLFTKEQINYTISNISSCKALGPNKICNIIFKHTTSTLVFYLLHLFNTIFTLRTYFDPWR' A
#
# COMPACT_ATOMS: atom_id res chain seq x y z
N LEU A 1 -21.47 10.96 -21.50
CA LEU A 1 -20.60 10.87 -20.31
C LEU A 1 -20.85 9.53 -19.66
N THR A 2 -19.99 8.53 -19.88
CA THR A 2 -20.08 7.24 -19.18
C THR A 2 -19.85 7.48 -17.69
N PRO A 3 -20.69 6.94 -16.78
CA PRO A 3 -20.46 7.11 -15.35
C PRO A 3 -19.16 6.39 -15.00
N ALA A 4 -18.18 7.13 -14.50
CA ALA A 4 -16.93 6.55 -14.02
C ALA A 4 -17.27 5.55 -12.91
N THR A 5 -16.83 4.31 -13.08
CA THR A 5 -16.96 3.26 -12.06
C THR A 5 -16.46 3.82 -10.72
N PRO A 6 -17.24 3.74 -9.63
CA PRO A 6 -16.77 4.21 -8.33
C PRO A 6 -15.51 3.43 -7.98
N PHE A 7 -14.40 4.14 -7.86
CA PHE A 7 -13.13 3.53 -7.50
C PHE A 7 -13.26 2.88 -6.12
N LYS A 8 -12.90 1.61 -6.02
CA LYS A 8 -12.95 0.87 -4.76
C LYS A 8 -11.75 1.25 -3.91
N LEU A 9 -12.00 1.82 -2.74
CA LEU A 9 -10.96 2.10 -1.74
C LEU A 9 -10.31 0.81 -1.26
N PHE A 10 -9.06 0.92 -0.84
CA PHE A 10 -8.31 -0.17 -0.23
C PHE A 10 -8.92 -0.55 1.12
N THR A 11 -8.93 -1.84 1.41
CA THR A 11 -9.32 -2.38 2.72
C THR A 11 -8.09 -2.86 3.50
N LYS A 12 -8.24 -3.03 4.82
CA LYS A 12 -7.18 -3.55 5.69
C LYS A 12 -6.75 -4.94 5.25
N GLU A 13 -7.71 -5.77 4.86
CA GLU A 13 -7.50 -7.16 4.43
C GLU A 13 -6.65 -7.22 3.17
N GLN A 14 -6.88 -6.31 2.22
CA GLN A 14 -6.07 -6.22 1.01
C GLN A 14 -4.61 -5.83 1.32
N ILE A 15 -4.40 -4.89 2.23
CA ILE A 15 -3.06 -4.47 2.65
C ILE A 15 -2.37 -5.61 3.42
N ASN A 16 -3.07 -6.25 4.35
CA ASN A 16 -2.58 -7.42 5.09
C ASN A 16 -2.15 -8.54 4.14
N TYR A 17 -3.00 -8.89 3.18
CA TYR A 17 -2.71 -9.92 2.18
C TYR A 17 -1.50 -9.55 1.31
N THR A 18 -1.36 -8.28 0.96
CA THR A 18 -0.21 -7.80 0.19
C THR A 18 1.08 -7.94 1.00
N ILE A 19 1.09 -7.50 2.26
CA ILE A 19 2.26 -7.60 3.15
C ILE A 19 2.60 -9.06 3.48
N SER A 20 1.63 -9.97 3.59
CA SER A 20 1.96 -11.40 3.80
C SER A 20 2.69 -12.00 2.61
N ASN A 21 2.38 -11.54 1.39
CA ASN A 21 2.89 -12.11 0.13
C ASN A 21 4.18 -11.49 -0.40
N ILE A 22 4.68 -10.37 0.15
CA ILE A 22 5.99 -9.84 -0.27
C ILE A 22 7.12 -10.79 0.13
N SER A 23 8.15 -10.92 -0.72
CA SER A 23 9.31 -11.78 -0.43
C SER A 23 10.15 -11.21 0.72
N SER A 24 10.39 -11.97 1.79
CA SER A 24 10.97 -11.46 3.06
C SER A 24 12.36 -10.81 2.92
N CYS A 25 13.25 -11.36 2.10
CA CYS A 25 14.66 -10.97 2.04
C CYS A 25 15.01 -10.04 0.86
N LYS A 26 14.00 -9.52 0.15
CA LYS A 26 14.24 -8.58 -0.96
C LYS A 26 14.20 -7.16 -0.38
N ALA A 27 15.34 -6.45 -0.43
CA ALA A 27 15.36 -5.01 -0.25
C ALA A 27 14.91 -4.38 -1.57
N LEU A 28 13.69 -3.84 -1.61
CA LEU A 28 13.05 -3.36 -2.84
C LEU A 28 12.98 -1.84 -2.98
N GLY A 29 13.31 -1.09 -1.92
CA GLY A 29 13.16 0.36 -1.89
C GLY A 29 14.48 1.13 -1.77
N PRO A 30 14.49 2.42 -2.15
CA PRO A 30 15.65 3.31 -2.01
C PRO A 30 16.16 3.40 -0.57
N ASN A 31 15.28 3.16 0.40
CA ASN A 31 15.59 3.19 1.83
C ASN A 31 16.26 1.89 2.34
N LYS A 32 16.45 0.88 1.48
CA LYS A 32 17.07 -0.43 1.83
C LYS A 32 16.40 -1.16 3.00
N ILE A 33 15.14 -0.85 3.30
CA ILE A 33 14.35 -1.54 4.33
C ILE A 33 13.95 -2.92 3.80
N CYS A 34 14.28 -3.97 4.55
CA CYS A 34 13.90 -5.33 4.19
C CYS A 34 12.40 -5.57 4.38
N ASN A 35 11.79 -6.29 3.44
CA ASN A 35 10.38 -6.68 3.48
C ASN A 35 9.97 -7.43 4.75
N ILE A 36 10.90 -8.15 5.40
CA ILE A 36 10.65 -8.81 6.68
C ILE A 36 10.20 -7.84 7.78
N ILE A 37 10.68 -6.59 7.76
CA ILE A 37 10.27 -5.57 8.72
C ILE A 37 8.78 -5.26 8.56
N PHE A 38 8.33 -5.06 7.32
CA PHE A 38 6.92 -4.83 7.02
C PHE A 38 6.04 -5.97 7.52
N LYS A 39 6.49 -7.23 7.37
CA LYS A 39 5.78 -8.41 7.90
C LYS A 39 5.68 -8.39 9.42
N HIS A 40 6.77 -8.10 10.13
CA HIS A 40 6.76 -8.04 11.60
C HIS A 40 5.93 -6.87 12.14
N THR A 41 5.91 -5.74 11.44
CA THR A 41 5.18 -4.55 11.87
C THR A 41 3.80 -4.42 11.24
N THR A 42 3.28 -5.48 10.60
CA THR A 42 2.02 -5.45 9.82
C THR A 42 0.87 -4.87 10.64
N SER A 43 0.70 -5.35 11.88
CA SER A 43 -0.40 -4.94 12.77
C SER A 43 -0.44 -3.43 13.03
N THR A 44 0.71 -2.78 13.15
CA THR A 44 0.81 -1.32 13.32
C THR A 44 0.74 -0.60 11.98
N LEU A 45 1.46 -1.10 10.98
CA LEU A 45 1.67 -0.40 9.72
C LEU A 45 0.42 -0.33 8.86
N VAL A 46 -0.44 -1.35 8.91
CA VAL A 46 -1.69 -1.42 8.13
C VAL A 46 -2.61 -0.23 8.42
N PHE A 47 -2.68 0.24 9.66
CA PHE A 47 -3.50 1.41 10.00
C PHE A 47 -3.04 2.66 9.24
N TYR A 48 -1.73 2.92 9.24
CA TYR A 48 -1.16 4.08 8.55
C TYR A 48 -1.24 3.94 7.02
N LEU A 49 -0.90 2.77 6.49
CA LEU A 49 -0.93 2.51 5.04
C LEU A 49 -2.34 2.60 4.47
N LEU A 50 -3.35 2.15 5.21
CA LEU A 50 -4.75 2.26 4.79
C LEU A 50 -5.14 3.71 4.54
N HIS A 51 -4.85 4.59 5.51
CA HIS A 51 -5.17 6.00 5.39
C HIS A 51 -4.37 6.68 4.28
N LEU A 52 -3.07 6.39 4.19
CA LEU A 52 -2.20 6.96 3.15
C LEU A 52 -2.65 6.54 1.75
N PHE A 53 -2.84 5.25 1.49
CA PHE A 53 -3.25 4.76 0.17
C PHE A 53 -4.61 5.28 -0.24
N ASN A 54 -5.60 5.24 0.66
CA ASN A 54 -6.93 5.77 0.35
C ASN A 54 -6.88 7.28 0.08
N THR A 55 -6.07 8.04 0.83
CA THR A 55 -5.92 9.50 0.62
C THR A 55 -5.23 9.80 -0.70
N ILE A 56 -4.09 9.17 -0.98
CA ILE A 56 -3.35 9.36 -2.24
C ILE A 56 -4.23 9.00 -3.44
N PHE A 57 -4.95 7.88 -3.35
CA PHE A 57 -5.81 7.42 -4.43
C PHE A 57 -7.00 8.37 -4.65
N THR A 58 -7.63 8.84 -3.57
CA THR A 58 -8.76 9.78 -3.61
C THR A 58 -8.35 11.13 -4.18
N LEU A 59 -7.23 11.68 -3.71
CA LEU A 59 -6.73 12.99 -4.14
C LEU A 59 -5.97 12.92 -5.48
N ARG A 60 -5.69 11.72 -5.99
CA ARG A 60 -4.90 11.46 -7.19
C ARG A 60 -3.49 12.06 -7.15
N THR A 61 -2.93 12.16 -5.94
CA THR A 61 -1.59 12.74 -5.67
C THR A 61 -0.52 11.65 -5.71
N TYR A 62 -0.48 10.89 -6.81
CA TYR A 62 0.54 9.88 -7.01
C TYR A 62 1.90 10.54 -7.20
N PHE A 63 2.95 9.94 -6.66
CA PHE A 63 4.30 10.22 -7.13
C PHE A 63 4.35 9.82 -8.61
N ASP A 64 4.77 10.71 -9.51
CA ASP A 64 4.67 10.46 -10.96
C ASP A 64 5.27 9.13 -11.41
N PRO A 65 6.43 8.66 -10.88
CA PRO A 65 6.95 7.32 -11.17
C PRO A 65 6.09 6.13 -10.73
N TRP A 66 4.99 6.34 -9.99
CA TRP A 66 4.06 5.30 -9.54
C TRP A 66 2.75 5.25 -10.34
N ARG A 67 2.52 6.22 -11.25
CA ARG A 67 1.41 6.17 -12.20
C ARG A 67 1.69 5.18 -13.33
#